data_AF-A0A9E0G353-F1
#
_entry.id   AF-A0A9E0G353-F1
#
_cell.length_a   1.000
_cell.length_b   1.000
_cell.length_c   1.000
_cell.angle_alpha   90.00
_cell.angle_beta   90.00
_cell.angle_gamma   90.00
#
_symmetry.space_group_name_H-M   'P 1'
#
loop_
_entity.id
_entity.type
_entity.pdbx_description
1 polymer ?
#
loop_
_entity_poly.entity_id
_entity_poly.type
_entity_poly.pdbx_seq_one_letter_code
_entity_poly.pdbx_strand_id
1 'polypeptide(L)'
;MNKVLITLVSLLMLGACNSGGSNPSGNSSANLNNSHSQSTQVITPIVPVGYEKDAESCHSNGGVLLVGTVASSPVYKSGSLRQGVELSHTHITINPLGTTNPNAAYDMAVDNAFAAGYDVAQPNKAVPAPLSSLMVGTLIEACGLTYSNGNGAIKQGIHFVHLNDQPIIPNVTANGWVKIVNSNGSLSDNLEGSSEYSYLWN
;
A
#
# COMPACT_ATOMS: atom_id res chain seq x y z
N MET A 1 16.83 12.43 22.41
CA MET A 1 16.20 11.22 23.00
C MET A 1 16.78 10.02 22.28
N ASN A 2 17.60 9.21 22.95
CA ASN A 2 18.36 8.12 22.34
C ASN A 2 17.46 6.87 22.21
N LYS A 3 17.35 6.31 21.00
CA LYS A 3 16.68 5.03 20.76
C LYS A 3 17.69 3.88 20.90
N VAL A 4 17.34 2.92 21.75
CA VAL A 4 18.17 1.75 22.14
C VAL A 4 18.11 0.67 21.06
N LEU A 5 19.27 0.09 20.76
CA LEU A 5 19.47 -1.00 19.81
C LEU A 5 19.18 -2.35 20.49
N ILE A 6 18.30 -3.18 19.92
CA ILE A 6 17.99 -4.54 20.42
C ILE A 6 18.56 -5.57 19.45
N THR A 7 19.44 -6.42 19.97
CA THR A 7 20.11 -7.51 19.25
C THR A 7 19.23 -8.77 19.22
N LEU A 8 19.06 -9.37 18.03
CA LEU A 8 18.37 -10.65 17.82
C LEU A 8 19.19 -11.82 18.38
N VAL A 9 18.55 -12.71 19.15
CA VAL A 9 19.08 -14.04 19.49
C VAL A 9 18.20 -15.09 18.81
N SER A 10 18.80 -15.85 17.90
CA SER A 10 18.19 -17.01 17.24
C SER A 10 18.28 -18.23 18.13
N LEU A 11 17.18 -18.97 18.31
CA LEU A 11 17.20 -20.31 18.90
C LEU A 11 16.47 -21.29 17.97
N LEU A 12 17.27 -22.16 17.34
CA LEU A 12 16.85 -23.36 16.63
C LEU A 12 16.59 -24.47 17.64
N MET A 13 15.45 -25.17 17.53
CA MET A 13 15.32 -26.55 18.01
C MET A 13 14.49 -27.37 17.02
N LEU A 14 15.13 -28.43 16.51
CA LEU A 14 14.49 -29.54 15.79
C LEU A 14 13.85 -30.50 16.80
N GLY A 15 12.69 -31.05 16.46
CA GLY A 15 12.10 -32.23 17.11
C GLY A 15 11.54 -33.17 16.06
N ALA A 16 12.08 -34.39 15.99
CA ALA A 16 11.78 -35.43 15.01
C ALA A 16 10.56 -36.30 15.36
N CYS A 17 10.12 -37.05 14.35
CA CYS A 17 8.96 -37.95 14.25
C CYS A 17 8.89 -39.08 15.29
N ASN A 18 7.67 -39.61 15.53
CA ASN A 18 7.49 -41.04 15.80
C ASN A 18 6.19 -41.57 15.18
N SER A 19 6.25 -42.81 14.68
CA SER A 19 5.25 -43.51 13.88
C SER A 19 4.67 -44.69 14.66
N GLY A 20 3.40 -45.05 14.41
CA GLY A 20 2.93 -46.43 14.61
C GLY A 20 1.47 -46.61 15.04
N GLY A 21 0.70 -47.40 14.28
CA GLY A 21 -0.46 -48.15 14.78
C GLY A 21 -1.71 -48.11 13.90
N SER A 22 -1.99 -49.21 13.18
CA SER A 22 -3.09 -49.38 12.21
C SER A 22 -4.36 -50.01 12.81
N ASN A 23 -5.53 -49.39 12.56
CA ASN A 23 -6.90 -49.86 12.17
C ASN A 23 -7.52 -51.21 12.67
N PRO A 24 -8.88 -51.43 12.67
CA PRO A 24 -9.85 -50.95 11.67
C PRO A 24 -11.33 -50.64 12.10
N SER A 25 -12.08 -50.15 11.09
CA SER A 25 -13.53 -50.31 10.83
C SER A 25 -14.50 -49.19 11.27
N GLY A 26 -14.92 -48.39 10.29
CA GLY A 26 -16.11 -47.54 10.34
C GLY A 26 -16.34 -46.85 8.99
N ASN A 27 -17.21 -47.42 8.16
CA ASN A 27 -17.55 -46.95 6.82
C ASN A 27 -18.45 -45.71 6.89
N SER A 28 -18.10 -44.61 6.22
CA SER A 28 -19.02 -43.67 5.53
C SER A 28 -18.27 -42.44 5.04
N SER A 29 -18.23 -42.28 3.72
CA SER A 29 -17.76 -41.10 3.01
C SER A 29 -18.51 -39.84 3.44
N ALA A 30 -17.78 -38.84 3.94
CA ALA A 30 -18.27 -37.46 3.99
C ALA A 30 -17.07 -36.50 3.87
N ASN A 31 -16.78 -36.21 2.60
CA ASN A 31 -16.27 -34.95 2.05
C ASN A 31 -15.68 -33.94 3.07
N LEU A 32 -14.35 -33.83 3.09
CA LEU A 32 -13.61 -32.73 3.70
C LEU A 32 -13.85 -31.44 2.91
N ASN A 33 -15.02 -30.83 3.08
CA ASN A 33 -15.21 -29.42 2.75
C ASN A 33 -14.71 -28.59 3.93
N ASN A 34 -13.39 -28.59 4.15
CA ASN A 34 -12.75 -27.53 4.91
C ASN A 34 -12.60 -26.32 3.99
N SER A 35 -13.73 -25.74 3.61
CA SER A 35 -13.79 -24.43 2.97
C SER A 35 -13.50 -23.39 4.05
N HIS A 36 -12.23 -23.25 4.43
CA HIS A 36 -11.74 -21.99 4.94
C HIS A 36 -11.85 -21.00 3.78
N SER A 37 -13.04 -20.40 3.65
CA SER A 37 -13.22 -19.15 2.93
C SER A 37 -12.34 -18.15 3.66
N GLN A 38 -11.10 -18.01 3.19
CA GLN A 38 -10.18 -17.00 3.66
C GLN A 38 -10.85 -15.68 3.34
N SER A 39 -11.43 -15.07 4.37
CA SER A 39 -12.08 -13.78 4.25
C SER A 39 -11.09 -12.83 3.58
N THR A 40 -11.49 -12.20 2.48
CA THR A 40 -10.75 -11.17 1.75
C THR A 40 -10.70 -9.87 2.57
N GLN A 41 -10.36 -9.98 3.85
CA GLN A 41 -10.23 -8.85 4.75
C GLN A 41 -9.01 -8.07 4.30
N VAL A 42 -9.27 -6.85 3.86
CA VAL A 42 -8.23 -5.86 3.65
C VAL A 42 -7.58 -5.63 5.01
N ILE A 43 -6.28 -5.89 5.11
CA ILE A 43 -5.54 -5.62 6.34
C ILE A 43 -5.40 -4.10 6.43
N THR A 44 -5.90 -3.50 7.50
CA THR A 44 -5.66 -2.08 7.78
C THR A 44 -4.21 -1.91 8.24
N PRO A 45 -3.45 -0.94 7.72
CA PRO A 45 -2.10 -0.66 8.21
C PRO A 45 -2.10 -0.35 9.71
N ILE A 46 -1.10 -0.85 10.42
CA ILE A 46 -0.85 -0.47 11.81
C ILE A 46 -0.16 0.89 11.80
N VAL A 47 -0.71 1.87 12.51
CA VAL A 47 -0.09 3.19 12.68
C VAL A 47 1.14 3.06 13.59
N PRO A 48 2.35 3.38 13.12
CA PRO A 48 3.54 3.33 13.97
C PRO A 48 3.54 4.45 15.02
N VAL A 49 4.22 4.21 16.15
CA VAL A 49 4.38 5.22 17.19
C VAL A 49 5.02 6.49 16.64
N GLY A 50 4.40 7.65 16.90
CA GLY A 50 4.84 8.96 16.45
C GLY A 50 4.14 9.48 15.20
N TYR A 51 3.25 8.70 14.58
CA TYR A 51 2.44 9.09 13.41
C TYR A 51 0.94 9.22 13.74
N GLU A 52 0.57 9.23 15.02
CA GLU A 52 -0.84 9.21 15.45
C GLU A 52 -1.59 10.45 14.97
N LYS A 53 -0.93 11.61 14.96
CA LYS A 53 -1.51 12.86 14.48
C LYS A 53 -1.74 12.85 12.96
N ASP A 54 -0.79 12.31 12.21
CA ASP A 54 -0.91 12.19 10.75
C ASP A 54 -1.99 11.16 10.39
N ALA A 55 -2.14 10.11 11.21
CA ALA A 55 -3.20 9.13 11.07
C ALA A 55 -4.59 9.73 11.37
N GLU A 56 -4.71 10.56 12.41
CA GLU A 56 -5.94 11.30 12.71
C GLU A 56 -6.30 12.27 11.57
N SER A 57 -5.30 12.97 11.04
CA SER A 57 -5.47 13.84 9.86
C SER A 57 -5.92 13.03 8.64
N CYS A 58 -5.32 11.86 8.40
CA CYS A 58 -5.68 11.01 7.26
C CYS A 58 -7.11 10.46 7.41
N HIS A 59 -7.46 10.00 8.60
CA HIS A 59 -8.80 9.52 8.92
C HIS A 59 -9.86 10.61 8.74
N SER A 60 -9.55 11.85 9.14
CA SER A 60 -10.42 13.01 8.93
C SER A 60 -10.66 13.30 7.44
N ASN A 61 -9.74 12.84 6.57
CA ASN A 61 -9.85 12.88 5.11
C ASN A 61 -10.38 11.55 4.50
N GLY A 62 -11.01 10.69 5.31
CA GLY A 62 -11.64 9.44 4.87
C GLY A 62 -10.66 8.31 4.52
N GLY A 63 -9.35 8.51 4.74
CA GLY A 63 -8.33 7.51 4.44
C GLY A 63 -7.84 6.73 5.66
N VAL A 64 -6.85 5.87 5.42
CA VAL A 64 -6.00 5.27 6.46
C VAL A 64 -4.55 5.60 6.16
N LEU A 65 -3.73 5.75 7.20
CA LEU A 65 -2.32 6.06 7.05
C LEU A 65 -1.50 4.77 6.92
N LEU A 66 -0.77 4.63 5.83
CA LEU A 66 0.31 3.67 5.68
C LEU A 66 1.64 4.40 5.84
N VAL A 67 2.49 3.93 6.76
CA VAL A 67 3.87 4.40 6.88
C VAL A 67 4.79 3.21 6.63
N GLY A 68 5.79 3.37 5.78
CA GLY A 68 6.64 2.25 5.41
C GLY A 68 7.78 2.62 4.48
N THR A 69 8.60 1.63 4.15
CA THR A 69 9.74 1.81 3.25
C THR A 69 9.42 1.24 1.88
N VAL A 70 9.83 1.95 0.83
CA VAL A 70 9.79 1.48 -0.56
C VAL A 70 10.63 0.20 -0.67
N ALA A 71 10.02 -0.90 -1.12
CA ALA A 71 10.64 -2.22 -1.22
C ALA A 71 11.09 -2.56 -2.65
N SER A 72 10.50 -1.92 -3.65
CA SER A 72 10.79 -2.12 -5.07
C SER A 72 10.78 -0.78 -5.82
N SER A 73 11.44 -0.73 -6.97
CA SER A 73 11.39 0.47 -7.82
C SER A 73 9.96 0.72 -8.31
N PRO A 74 9.49 1.99 -8.35
CA PRO A 74 8.18 2.32 -8.89
C PRO A 74 7.98 1.80 -10.32
N VAL A 75 6.79 1.29 -10.61
CA VAL A 75 6.45 0.70 -11.91
C VAL A 75 5.26 1.40 -12.52
N TYR A 76 5.41 1.86 -13.76
CA TYR A 76 4.30 2.41 -14.53
C TYR A 76 3.32 1.30 -14.91
N LYS A 77 2.03 1.58 -14.73
CA LYS A 77 0.94 0.71 -15.15
C LYS A 77 -0.04 1.52 -16.00
N SER A 78 -0.19 1.06 -17.25
CA SER A 78 -1.19 1.62 -18.16
C SER A 78 -2.61 1.50 -17.61
N GLY A 79 -3.45 2.45 -18.01
CA GLY A 79 -4.85 2.55 -17.62
C GLY A 79 -5.77 2.83 -18.81
N SER A 80 -6.99 3.27 -18.51
CA SER A 80 -7.97 3.67 -19.52
C SER A 80 -7.78 5.14 -19.90
N LEU A 81 -8.27 5.50 -21.09
CA LEU A 81 -8.31 6.91 -21.52
C LEU A 81 -9.58 7.58 -21.01
N ARG A 82 -9.44 8.82 -20.55
CA ARG A 82 -10.54 9.72 -20.23
C ARG A 82 -10.24 11.08 -20.85
N GLN A 83 -11.12 11.54 -21.75
CA GLN A 83 -10.92 12.81 -22.49
C GLN A 83 -9.52 12.95 -23.14
N GLY A 84 -8.95 11.83 -23.63
CA GLY A 84 -7.62 11.81 -24.24
C GLY A 84 -6.45 11.71 -23.26
N VAL A 85 -6.69 11.72 -21.94
CA VAL A 85 -5.67 11.54 -20.90
C VAL A 85 -5.70 10.11 -20.37
N GLU A 86 -4.55 9.45 -20.26
CA GLU A 86 -4.47 8.08 -19.73
C GLU A 86 -4.48 8.10 -18.19
N LEU A 87 -5.49 7.47 -17.59
CA LEU A 87 -5.59 7.25 -16.15
C LEU A 87 -4.65 6.11 -15.71
N SER A 88 -3.36 6.31 -15.97
CA SER A 88 -2.28 5.40 -15.62
C SER A 88 -1.91 5.54 -14.15
N HIS A 89 -1.35 4.47 -13.60
CA HIS A 89 -0.93 4.41 -12.21
C HIS A 89 0.58 4.16 -12.12
N THR A 90 1.17 4.58 -11.01
CA THR A 90 2.46 4.09 -10.55
C THR A 90 2.21 3.13 -9.39
N HIS A 91 2.70 1.90 -9.51
CA HIS A 91 2.66 0.90 -8.45
C HIS A 91 3.98 0.87 -7.70
N ILE A 92 3.90 0.84 -6.37
CA ILE A 92 5.07 0.84 -5.49
C ILE A 92 4.82 -0.19 -4.38
N THR A 93 5.74 -1.15 -4.21
CA THR A 93 5.66 -2.05 -3.06
C THR A 93 6.17 -1.35 -1.81
N ILE A 94 5.36 -1.32 -0.76
CA ILE A 94 5.69 -0.73 0.52
C ILE A 94 5.76 -1.82 1.59
N ASN A 95 6.89 -1.87 2.31
CA ASN A 95 7.00 -2.64 3.55
C ASN A 95 6.54 -1.75 4.72
N PRO A 96 5.43 -2.07 5.40
CA PRO A 96 4.95 -1.23 6.49
C PRO A 96 5.94 -1.21 7.65
N LEU A 97 6.08 -0.05 8.28
CA LEU A 97 6.85 0.10 9.50
C LEU A 97 6.13 -0.59 10.67
N GLY A 98 6.89 -1.16 11.60
CA GLY A 98 6.33 -1.80 12.79
C GLY A 98 5.81 -3.23 12.58
N THR A 99 5.98 -3.81 11.39
CA THR A 99 5.77 -5.25 11.16
C THR A 99 7.06 -5.94 10.72
N THR A 100 7.22 -7.20 11.13
CA THR A 100 8.30 -8.07 10.67
C THR A 100 7.81 -9.12 9.68
N ASN A 101 6.52 -9.10 9.32
CA ASN A 101 5.94 -10.06 8.38
C ASN A 101 6.16 -9.57 6.93
N PRO A 102 6.98 -10.25 6.11
CA PRO A 102 7.21 -9.85 4.72
C PRO A 102 5.95 -9.98 3.85
N ASN A 103 4.97 -10.79 4.25
CA ASN A 103 3.67 -10.92 3.56
C ASN A 103 2.69 -9.79 3.91
N ALA A 104 3.11 -8.85 4.78
CA ALA A 104 2.33 -7.67 5.11
C ALA A 104 2.64 -6.48 4.18
N ALA A 105 3.42 -6.68 3.11
CA ALA A 105 3.67 -5.64 2.11
C ALA A 105 2.35 -5.13 1.51
N TYR A 106 2.32 -3.85 1.16
CA TYR A 106 1.21 -3.21 0.48
C TYR A 106 1.63 -2.83 -0.93
N ASP A 107 0.71 -3.00 -1.87
CA ASP A 107 0.78 -2.35 -3.17
C ASP A 107 0.24 -0.94 -3.02
N MET A 108 1.07 0.07 -3.23
CA MET A 108 0.63 1.46 -3.27
C MET A 108 0.39 1.84 -4.73
N ALA A 109 -0.86 2.14 -5.06
CA ALA A 109 -1.27 2.63 -6.36
C ALA A 109 -1.51 4.14 -6.30
N VAL A 110 -0.87 4.84 -7.22
CA VAL A 110 -0.68 6.29 -7.23
C VAL A 110 -1.04 6.76 -8.63
N ASP A 111 -1.95 7.72 -8.78
CA ASP A 111 -2.42 8.16 -10.08
C ASP A 111 -1.42 9.11 -10.70
N ASN A 112 -0.89 8.73 -11.86
CA ASN A 112 0.13 9.51 -12.53
C ASN A 112 -0.39 10.91 -12.89
N ALA A 113 -1.68 11.07 -13.18
CA ALA A 113 -2.30 12.36 -13.49
C ALA A 113 -2.18 13.42 -12.37
N PHE A 114 -1.90 13.00 -11.13
CA PHE A 114 -1.66 13.92 -10.00
C PHE A 114 -0.18 14.17 -9.70
N ALA A 115 0.74 13.50 -10.41
CA ALA A 115 2.16 13.78 -10.33
C ALA A 115 2.52 14.98 -11.22
N ALA A 116 3.32 15.90 -10.68
CA ALA A 116 3.66 17.14 -11.39
C ALA A 116 4.42 16.95 -12.72
N GLY A 117 5.13 15.82 -12.87
CA GLY A 117 5.86 15.47 -14.09
C GLY A 117 5.08 14.59 -15.07
N TYR A 118 3.77 14.42 -14.88
CA TYR A 118 2.94 13.69 -15.83
C TYR A 118 2.60 14.56 -17.04
N ASP A 119 2.88 14.03 -18.22
CA ASP A 119 2.67 14.69 -19.50
C ASP A 119 1.79 13.79 -20.36
N VAL A 120 0.60 14.22 -20.78
CA VAL A 120 -0.29 13.42 -21.62
C VAL A 120 0.34 12.87 -22.91
N ALA A 121 1.39 13.52 -23.46
CA ALA A 121 2.09 13.04 -24.64
C ALA A 121 2.93 11.78 -24.38
N GLN A 122 3.21 11.45 -23.11
CA GLN A 122 4.04 10.34 -22.60
C GLN A 122 4.65 9.42 -23.69
N PRO A 123 5.81 9.79 -24.29
CA PRO A 123 6.37 8.99 -25.39
C PRO A 123 6.80 7.58 -24.95
N ASN A 124 7.01 7.35 -23.66
CA ASN A 124 7.65 6.12 -23.14
C ASN A 124 6.90 5.43 -22.00
N LYS A 125 5.68 5.84 -21.64
CA LYS A 125 4.91 5.23 -20.53
C LYS A 125 5.74 5.06 -19.26
N ALA A 126 6.38 6.15 -18.85
CA ALA A 126 7.34 6.17 -17.76
C ALA A 126 6.69 6.70 -16.48
N VAL A 127 7.20 6.25 -15.32
CA VAL A 127 6.80 6.81 -14.03
C VAL A 127 7.13 8.31 -14.03
N PRO A 128 6.14 9.20 -13.79
CA PRO A 128 6.37 10.64 -13.81
C PRO A 128 7.15 11.10 -12.56
N ALA A 129 7.85 12.22 -12.67
CA ALA A 129 8.38 12.90 -11.49
C ALA A 129 7.23 13.49 -10.65
N PRO A 130 7.35 13.61 -9.32
CA PRO A 130 8.50 13.18 -8.50
C PRO A 130 8.48 11.69 -8.13
N LEU A 131 7.46 10.93 -8.50
CA LEU A 131 7.32 9.51 -8.13
C LEU A 131 8.49 8.65 -8.61
N SER A 132 9.06 8.96 -9.77
CA SER A 132 10.23 8.28 -10.32
C SER A 132 11.52 8.45 -9.50
N SER A 133 11.54 9.38 -8.55
CA SER A 133 12.68 9.59 -7.65
C SER A 133 12.65 8.66 -6.43
N LEU A 134 11.54 7.95 -6.19
CA LEU A 134 11.43 7.03 -5.06
C LEU A 134 12.36 5.83 -5.24
N MET A 135 13.35 5.73 -4.36
CA MET A 135 14.30 4.63 -4.33
C MET A 135 13.93 3.59 -3.28
N VAL A 136 14.37 2.35 -3.47
CA VAL A 136 14.28 1.31 -2.43
C VAL A 136 14.90 1.82 -1.13
N GLY A 137 14.21 1.62 -0.02
CA GLY A 137 14.57 2.10 1.31
C GLY A 137 14.08 3.51 1.65
N THR A 138 13.51 4.25 0.70
CA THR A 138 12.88 5.55 0.99
C THR A 138 11.74 5.35 1.97
N LEU A 139 11.75 6.08 3.09
CA LEU A 139 10.66 6.08 4.06
C LEU A 139 9.58 7.04 3.55
N ILE A 140 8.35 6.55 3.47
CA ILE A 140 7.19 7.31 3.04
C ILE A 140 6.06 7.19 4.06
N GLU A 141 5.17 8.16 4.01
CA GLU A 141 3.81 8.02 4.50
C GLU A 141 2.84 8.25 3.35
N ALA A 142 1.75 7.47 3.35
CA ALA A 142 0.69 7.55 2.38
C ALA A 142 -0.66 7.56 3.08
N CYS A 143 -1.51 8.54 2.74
CA CYS A 143 -2.90 8.58 3.15
C CYS A 143 -3.78 8.18 1.96
N GLY A 144 -4.54 7.10 2.12
CA GLY A 144 -5.31 6.51 1.03
C GLY A 144 -6.41 5.56 1.47
N LEU A 145 -7.19 5.08 0.51
CA LEU A 145 -8.17 4.01 0.69
C LEU A 145 -7.52 2.66 0.49
N THR A 146 -7.90 1.67 1.29
CA THR A 146 -7.34 0.33 1.17
C THR A 146 -8.13 -0.54 0.20
N TYR A 147 -7.45 -1.46 -0.52
CA TYR A 147 -8.08 -2.43 -1.42
C TYR A 147 -7.51 -3.86 -1.23
N SER A 148 -8.27 -4.88 -1.63
CA SER A 148 -7.96 -6.32 -1.44
C SER A 148 -7.52 -7.07 -2.71
N ASN A 149 -7.09 -6.32 -3.73
CA ASN A 149 -6.59 -6.83 -5.01
C ASN A 149 -5.30 -6.12 -5.44
N GLY A 150 -4.30 -6.14 -4.56
CA GLY A 150 -2.93 -5.70 -4.82
C GLY A 150 -2.31 -6.28 -6.11
N ASN A 151 -1.22 -5.67 -6.56
CA ASN A 151 -0.49 -6.11 -7.74
C ASN A 151 0.24 -7.46 -7.52
N GLY A 152 -0.13 -8.47 -8.32
CA GLY A 152 0.55 -9.77 -8.39
C GLY A 152 0.45 -10.61 -7.11
N ALA A 153 1.60 -10.80 -6.46
CA ALA A 153 1.71 -11.60 -5.23
C ALA A 153 1.18 -10.87 -3.99
N ILE A 154 1.16 -9.53 -4.02
CA ILE A 154 0.65 -8.69 -2.94
C ILE A 154 -0.87 -8.63 -3.05
N LYS A 155 -1.59 -8.86 -1.96
CA LYS A 155 -3.06 -8.95 -1.98
C LYS A 155 -3.75 -7.70 -1.45
N GLN A 156 -3.07 -6.94 -0.61
CA GLN A 156 -3.54 -5.71 -0.02
C GLN A 156 -2.88 -4.52 -0.71
N GLY A 157 -3.59 -3.41 -0.78
CA GLY A 157 -3.01 -2.18 -1.25
C GLY A 157 -3.62 -0.95 -0.63
N ILE A 158 -2.97 0.17 -0.88
CA ILE A 158 -3.47 1.49 -0.57
C ILE A 158 -3.44 2.32 -1.85
N HIS A 159 -4.53 3.00 -2.11
CA HIS A 159 -4.72 3.82 -3.28
C HIS A 159 -4.95 5.26 -2.80
N PHE A 160 -4.36 6.24 -3.48
CA PHE A 160 -4.52 7.65 -3.16
C PHE A 160 -6.00 8.10 -3.18
N VAL A 161 -6.50 8.74 -2.12
CA VAL A 161 -7.88 9.27 -2.11
C VAL A 161 -8.01 10.36 -3.17
N HIS A 162 -8.82 10.12 -4.20
CA HIS A 162 -8.99 11.06 -5.30
C HIS A 162 -10.03 12.12 -5.00
N LEU A 163 -9.89 13.27 -5.64
CA LEU A 163 -10.96 14.26 -5.80
C LEU A 163 -12.20 13.72 -6.55
N ASN A 164 -12.17 12.48 -7.04
CA ASN A 164 -13.20 11.88 -7.91
C ASN A 164 -13.98 10.72 -7.27
N ASP A 165 -13.62 10.30 -6.06
CA ASP A 165 -14.28 9.21 -5.35
C ASP A 165 -15.69 9.67 -4.95
N GLN A 166 -16.72 9.12 -5.61
CA GLN A 166 -18.11 9.49 -5.37
C GLN A 166 -18.80 8.55 -4.36
N PRO A 167 -19.56 9.07 -3.38
CA PRO A 167 -19.87 10.48 -3.21
C PRO A 167 -18.68 11.25 -2.64
N ILE A 168 -18.29 12.32 -3.35
CA ILE A 168 -17.39 13.32 -2.78
C ILE A 168 -18.16 13.91 -1.61
N ILE A 169 -17.64 13.74 -0.39
CA ILE A 169 -18.13 14.46 0.77
C ILE A 169 -17.29 15.74 0.83
N PRO A 170 -17.86 16.93 0.54
CA PRO A 170 -17.12 18.17 0.62
C PRO A 170 -16.46 18.32 2.00
N ASN A 171 -15.16 18.64 2.03
CA ASN A 171 -14.30 18.73 3.21
C ASN A 171 -13.92 17.40 3.89
N VAL A 172 -14.19 16.25 3.26
CA VAL A 172 -13.85 14.92 3.81
C VAL A 172 -13.12 14.02 2.80
N THR A 173 -13.44 14.00 1.50
CA THR A 173 -12.87 12.99 0.56
C THR A 173 -11.86 13.54 -0.44
N ALA A 174 -11.07 14.57 -0.10
CA ALA A 174 -10.33 15.34 -1.10
C ALA A 174 -8.80 15.33 -0.99
N ASN A 175 -8.19 14.74 0.04
CA ASN A 175 -6.78 15.02 0.34
C ASN A 175 -6.00 13.78 0.79
N GLY A 176 -5.93 12.76 -0.06
CA GLY A 176 -4.85 11.77 0.07
C GLY A 176 -3.49 12.45 -0.07
N TRP A 177 -2.43 11.75 0.32
CA TRP A 177 -1.07 12.21 0.05
C TRP A 177 -0.11 11.04 -0.03
N VAL A 178 0.99 11.25 -0.74
CA VAL A 178 2.21 10.47 -0.62
C VAL A 178 3.32 11.45 -0.31
N LYS A 179 4.01 11.27 0.82
CA LYS A 179 5.09 12.15 1.25
C LYS A 179 6.30 11.33 1.67
N ILE A 180 7.49 11.86 1.40
CA ILE A 180 8.74 11.32 1.92
C ILE A 180 8.89 11.77 3.37
N VAL A 181 9.22 10.82 4.24
CA VAL A 181 9.66 11.12 5.61
C VAL A 181 11.17 11.29 5.59
N ASN A 182 11.62 12.52 5.78
CA ASN A 182 13.04 12.85 5.79
C ASN A 182 13.72 12.30 7.05
N SER A 183 15.06 12.22 7.03
CA SER A 183 15.85 11.66 8.13
C SER A 183 15.70 12.42 9.46
N ASN A 184 15.33 13.71 9.42
CA ASN A 184 15.02 14.54 10.57
C ASN A 184 13.56 14.38 11.06
N GLY A 185 12.76 13.54 10.41
CA GLY A 185 11.34 13.32 10.69
C GLY A 185 10.39 14.33 10.04
N SER A 186 10.88 15.32 9.27
CA SER A 186 9.99 16.23 8.53
C SER A 186 9.44 15.57 7.28
N LEU A 187 8.24 15.96 6.87
CA LEU A 187 7.62 15.48 5.64
C LEU A 187 8.02 16.35 4.44
N SER A 188 8.14 15.74 3.26
CA SER A 188 8.21 16.48 1.99
C SER A 188 6.85 17.08 1.61
N ASP A 189 6.84 17.84 0.52
CA ASP A 189 5.61 18.14 -0.21
C ASP A 189 4.94 16.84 -0.70
N ASN A 190 3.63 16.92 -0.97
CA ASN A 190 2.88 15.81 -1.54
C ASN A 190 3.39 15.49 -2.96
N LEU A 191 3.76 14.24 -3.19
CA LEU A 191 4.25 13.76 -4.49
C LEU A 191 3.15 13.69 -5.55
N GLU A 192 1.88 13.67 -5.12
CA GLU A 192 0.67 13.68 -5.95
C GLU A 192 -0.18 14.95 -5.72
N GLY A 193 0.47 16.11 -5.73
CA GLY A 193 -0.17 17.41 -5.47
C GLY A 193 -0.66 18.18 -6.70
N SER A 194 -0.49 17.65 -7.92
CA SER A 194 -0.84 18.37 -9.15
C SER A 194 -2.35 18.43 -9.38
N SER A 195 -2.85 19.59 -9.80
CA SER A 195 -4.27 19.79 -10.15
C SER A 195 -4.49 19.94 -11.66
N GLU A 196 -3.47 19.74 -12.48
CA GLU A 196 -3.51 19.99 -13.93
C GLU A 196 -4.67 19.24 -14.62
N TYR A 197 -4.87 17.98 -14.24
CA TYR A 197 -5.86 17.08 -14.85
C TYR A 197 -7.13 16.90 -14.02
N SER A 198 -7.37 17.73 -13.00
CA SER A 198 -8.58 17.64 -12.17
C SER A 198 -9.89 17.84 -12.95
N TYR A 199 -9.82 18.50 -14.12
CA TYR A 199 -10.97 18.72 -15.01
C TYR A 199 -11.56 17.43 -15.58
N LEU A 200 -10.83 16.30 -15.54
CA LEU A 200 -11.31 15.04 -16.11
C LEU A 200 -12.61 14.55 -15.47
N TRP A 201 -12.87 14.93 -14.22
CA TRP A 201 -14.03 14.50 -13.43
C TRP A 201 -15.13 15.56 -13.29
N ASN A 202 -15.03 16.64 -14.04
CA ASN A 202 -16.05 17.70 -14.15
C ASN A 202 -16.81 17.63 -15.48
#